data_AF-A0A9R1CC59-F1
#
_entry.id   AF-A0A9R1CC59-F1
#
_cell.length_a   1.000
_cell.length_b   1.000
_cell.length_c   1.000
_cell.angle_alpha   90.00
_cell.angle_beta   90.00
_cell.angle_gamma   90.00
#
_symmetry.space_group_name_H-M   'P 1'
#
loop_
_entity.id
_entity.type
_entity.pdbx_description
1 polymer ?
#
loop_
_entity_poly.entity_id
_entity_poly.type
_entity_poly.pdbx_seq_one_letter_code
_entity_poly.pdbx_strand_id
1 'polypeptide(L)'
;MNLREFITKYLIEEVGKIKSDHPFLAFSVMSIGIEFLGKCLNYTTIEDICGDAGKGESANNFNYAVCNLKSFAKYSFLCDSSLDSGNWLYHHLRCGFAHNFMVKQGLSLSGGSNDFSDKTNIIIGCKDFYDDFYSACCELMEMEDKASLMAENFVDEENNITGTTTNN
;
A
#
# COMPACT_ATOMS: atom_id res chain seq x y z
N MET A 1 -14.50 -13.82 3.86
CA MET A 1 -13.50 -13.21 2.97
C MET A 1 -12.32 -12.82 3.82
N ASN A 2 -11.16 -13.44 3.59
CA ASN A 2 -9.92 -13.07 4.28
C ASN A 2 -9.22 -11.88 3.58
N LEU A 3 -8.13 -11.40 4.16
CA LEU A 3 -7.38 -10.24 3.66
C LEU A 3 -6.87 -10.45 2.23
N ARG A 4 -6.23 -11.60 1.96
CA ARG A 4 -5.73 -11.98 0.64
C ARG A 4 -6.84 -12.00 -0.41
N GLU A 5 -7.96 -12.65 -0.12
CA GLU A 5 -9.14 -12.69 -1.01
C GLU A 5 -9.69 -11.28 -1.30
N PHE A 6 -9.71 -10.41 -0.31
CA PHE A 6 -10.15 -9.02 -0.48
C PHE A 6 -9.20 -8.24 -1.40
N ILE A 7 -7.89 -8.32 -1.16
CA ILE A 7 -6.88 -7.67 -1.98
C ILE A 7 -6.94 -8.18 -3.43
N THR A 8 -6.94 -9.50 -3.62
CA THR A 8 -6.99 -10.11 -4.96
C THR A 8 -8.25 -9.69 -5.71
N LYS A 9 -9.43 -9.84 -5.09
CA LYS A 9 -10.68 -9.55 -5.79
C LYS A 9 -10.89 -8.05 -6.01
N TYR A 10 -10.83 -7.25 -4.95
CA TYR A 10 -11.30 -5.87 -5.02
C TYR A 10 -10.21 -4.87 -5.36
N LEU A 11 -8.98 -5.05 -4.85
CA LEU A 11 -7.90 -4.10 -5.11
C LEU A 11 -7.16 -4.43 -6.41
N ILE A 12 -6.99 -5.71 -6.74
CA ILE A 12 -6.36 -6.13 -7.99
C ILE A 12 -7.41 -6.25 -9.10
N GLU A 13 -8.29 -7.25 -9.05
CA GLU A 13 -9.13 -7.59 -10.21
C GLU A 13 -10.14 -6.49 -10.56
N GLU A 14 -10.91 -5.99 -9.59
CA GLU A 14 -11.93 -4.96 -9.86
C GLU A 14 -11.31 -3.61 -10.27
N VAL A 15 -10.24 -3.16 -9.60
CA VAL A 15 -9.53 -1.94 -10.02
C VAL A 15 -8.92 -2.13 -11.42
N GLY A 16 -8.36 -3.32 -11.69
CA GLY A 16 -7.78 -3.66 -12.98
C GLY A 16 -8.77 -3.60 -14.14
N LYS A 17 -10.04 -3.93 -13.89
CA LYS A 17 -11.13 -3.79 -14.88
C LYS A 17 -11.45 -2.33 -15.17
N ILE A 18 -11.44 -1.45 -14.15
CA ILE A 18 -11.87 -0.07 -14.31
C ILE A 18 -10.75 0.91 -14.69
N LYS A 19 -9.46 0.53 -14.58
CA LYS A 19 -8.32 1.44 -14.81
C LYS A 19 -8.28 2.08 -16.21
N SER A 20 -8.80 1.39 -17.22
CA SER A 20 -8.81 1.89 -18.60
C SER A 20 -10.06 2.71 -18.92
N ASP A 21 -11.23 2.25 -18.48
CA ASP A 21 -12.51 2.86 -18.86
C ASP A 21 -12.94 3.98 -17.91
N HIS A 22 -12.51 3.89 -16.65
CA HIS A 22 -12.85 4.83 -15.58
C HIS A 22 -11.63 5.21 -14.74
N PRO A 23 -10.59 5.82 -15.34
CA PRO A 23 -9.31 6.07 -14.68
C PRO A 23 -9.43 6.93 -13.42
N PHE A 24 -10.34 7.91 -13.38
CA PHE A 24 -10.58 8.72 -12.18
C PHE A 24 -11.14 7.92 -11.00
N LEU A 25 -12.03 6.96 -11.26
CA LEU A 25 -12.53 6.05 -10.23
C LEU A 25 -11.42 5.11 -9.77
N ALA A 26 -10.62 4.59 -10.71
CA ALA A 26 -9.48 3.75 -10.38
C ALA A 26 -8.48 4.49 -9.49
N PHE A 27 -8.13 5.74 -9.79
CA PHE A 27 -7.28 6.56 -8.92
C PHE A 27 -7.85 6.75 -7.53
N SER A 28 -9.16 6.98 -7.41
CA SER A 28 -9.83 7.12 -6.12
C SER A 28 -9.66 5.85 -5.28
N VAL A 29 -9.96 4.69 -5.87
CA VAL A 29 -9.85 3.39 -5.19
C VAL A 29 -8.40 3.06 -4.85
N MET A 30 -7.46 3.25 -5.79
CA MET A 30 -6.03 3.03 -5.55
C MET A 30 -5.50 3.92 -4.43
N SER A 31 -5.92 5.19 -4.36
CA SER A 31 -5.47 6.10 -3.31
C SER A 31 -5.89 5.66 -1.90
N ILE A 32 -7.10 5.11 -1.77
CA ILE A 32 -7.59 4.51 -0.52
C ILE A 32 -6.89 3.17 -0.28
N GLY A 33 -6.69 2.39 -1.34
CA GLY A 33 -5.98 1.12 -1.30
C GLY A 33 -4.56 1.25 -0.76
N ILE A 34 -3.81 2.28 -1.17
CA ILE A 34 -2.43 2.51 -0.68
C ILE A 34 -2.41 2.78 0.83
N GLU A 35 -3.35 3.56 1.35
CA GLU A 35 -3.51 3.74 2.81
C GLU A 35 -3.79 2.41 3.50
N PHE A 36 -4.66 1.59 2.92
CA PHE A 36 -4.96 0.26 3.43
C PHE A 36 -3.73 -0.67 3.43
N LEU A 37 -2.94 -0.69 2.35
CA LEU A 37 -1.68 -1.45 2.30
C LEU A 37 -0.75 -1.01 3.43
N GLY A 38 -0.68 0.28 3.71
CA GLY A 38 0.10 0.83 4.81
C GLY A 38 -0.35 0.34 6.18
N LYS A 39 -1.67 0.26 6.40
CA LYS A 39 -2.22 -0.35 7.61
C LYS A 39 -1.82 -1.82 7.74
N CYS A 40 -1.91 -2.59 6.66
CA CYS A 40 -1.50 -3.99 6.66
C CYS A 40 -0.01 -4.18 6.98
N LEU A 41 0.84 -3.18 6.68
CA LEU A 41 2.25 -3.21 7.05
C LEU A 41 2.50 -2.76 8.51
N ASN A 42 1.67 -1.85 9.04
CA ASN A 42 1.82 -1.30 10.39
C ASN A 42 1.18 -2.16 11.48
N TYR A 43 0.20 -2.97 11.13
CA TYR A 43 -0.58 -3.76 12.08
C TYR A 43 -0.56 -5.24 11.73
N THR A 44 -0.48 -6.09 12.75
CA THR A 44 -0.36 -7.56 12.59
C THR A 44 -1.68 -8.30 12.77
N THR A 45 -2.74 -7.63 13.24
CA THR A 45 -4.05 -8.24 13.49
C THR A 45 -5.13 -7.62 12.60
N ILE A 46 -6.15 -8.42 12.24
CA ILE A 46 -7.30 -7.93 11.47
C ILE A 46 -8.12 -6.92 12.30
N GLU A 47 -8.25 -7.14 13.61
CA GLU A 47 -8.87 -6.15 14.50
C GLU A 47 -8.20 -4.78 14.42
N ASP A 48 -6.87 -4.71 14.39
CA ASP A 48 -6.15 -3.44 14.32
C ASP A 48 -6.23 -2.80 12.92
N ILE A 49 -6.14 -3.62 11.86
CA ILE A 49 -6.27 -3.16 10.46
C ILE A 49 -7.66 -2.54 10.21
N CYS A 50 -8.71 -3.23 10.67
CA CYS A 50 -10.11 -2.86 10.42
C CYS A 50 -10.75 -2.01 11.52
N GLY A 51 -10.11 -1.92 12.69
CA GLY A 51 -10.63 -1.25 13.86
C GLY A 51 -10.09 0.15 14.07
N ASP A 52 -10.18 0.60 15.32
CA ASP A 52 -9.90 1.97 15.71
C ASP A 52 -8.41 2.26 15.96
N ALA A 53 -7.56 1.23 15.96
CA ALA A 53 -6.12 1.35 16.21
C ALA A 53 -5.41 2.29 15.20
N GLY A 54 -5.98 2.46 14.00
CA GLY A 54 -5.50 3.37 12.97
C GLY A 54 -6.24 4.70 12.84
N LYS A 55 -7.07 5.10 13.83
CA LYS A 55 -7.75 6.40 13.80
C LYS A 55 -6.74 7.55 13.83
N GLY A 56 -6.85 8.47 12.87
CA GLY A 56 -5.93 9.61 12.75
C GLY A 56 -4.63 9.30 12.00
N GLU A 57 -4.37 8.03 11.69
CA GLU A 57 -3.10 7.57 11.10
C GLU A 57 -3.14 7.48 9.57
N SER A 58 -4.14 8.06 8.89
CA SER A 58 -4.29 7.94 7.43
C SER A 58 -3.05 8.41 6.66
N ALA A 59 -2.47 9.54 7.08
CA ALA A 59 -1.27 10.10 6.45
C ALA A 59 -0.06 9.17 6.65
N ASN A 60 0.13 8.71 7.89
CA ASN A 60 1.22 7.83 8.27
C ASN A 60 1.11 6.49 7.54
N ASN A 61 -0.06 5.86 7.51
CA ASN A 61 -0.27 4.60 6.80
C ASN A 61 -0.01 4.77 5.29
N PHE A 62 -0.61 5.78 4.66
CA PHE A 62 -0.41 6.02 3.23
C PHE A 62 1.07 6.19 2.88
N ASN A 63 1.79 7.07 3.60
CA ASN A 63 3.22 7.26 3.32
C ASN A 63 4.03 6.02 3.67
N TYR A 64 3.70 5.31 4.74
CA TYR A 64 4.42 4.10 5.11
C TYR A 64 4.40 3.08 3.98
N ALA A 65 3.27 2.88 3.30
CA ALA A 65 3.22 2.06 2.10
C ALA A 65 4.12 2.60 0.96
N VAL A 66 3.99 3.89 0.65
CA VAL A 66 4.74 4.53 -0.45
C VAL A 66 6.27 4.46 -0.24
N CYS A 67 6.74 4.62 0.99
CA CYS A 67 8.17 4.65 1.27
C CYS A 67 8.77 3.25 1.56
N ASN A 68 7.96 2.22 1.89
CA ASN A 68 8.47 0.88 2.26
C ASN A 68 8.20 -0.21 1.22
N LEU A 69 7.19 -0.08 0.36
CA LEU A 69 6.97 -1.02 -0.73
C LEU A 69 7.86 -0.65 -1.91
N LYS A 70 8.67 -1.60 -2.38
CA LYS A 70 9.61 -1.40 -3.49
C LYS A 70 8.89 -0.98 -4.77
N SER A 71 7.67 -1.48 -4.94
CA SER A 71 6.79 -1.14 -6.05
C SER A 71 6.48 0.36 -6.16
N PHE A 72 6.61 1.11 -5.06
CA PHE A 72 6.43 2.56 -5.02
C PHE A 72 7.74 3.37 -4.99
N ALA A 73 8.92 2.74 -5.17
CA ALA A 73 10.21 3.42 -5.03
C ALA A 73 10.33 4.70 -5.87
N LYS A 74 9.72 4.77 -7.06
CA LYS A 74 9.74 5.96 -7.91
C LYS A 74 8.97 7.16 -7.34
N TYR A 75 8.09 6.95 -6.37
CA TYR A 75 7.37 7.99 -5.63
C TYR A 75 8.05 8.38 -4.32
N SER A 76 9.09 7.66 -3.88
CA SER A 76 9.73 7.85 -2.56
C SER A 76 10.25 9.26 -2.32
N PHE A 77 10.67 9.99 -3.37
CA PHE A 77 11.09 11.39 -3.24
C PHE A 77 9.94 12.31 -2.77
N LEU A 78 8.68 11.89 -2.91
CA LEU A 78 7.50 12.60 -2.41
C LEU A 78 7.25 12.36 -0.91
N CYS A 79 8.00 11.43 -0.31
CA CYS A 79 8.09 11.27 1.14
C CYS A 79 9.10 12.24 1.77
N ASP A 80 9.84 13.04 1.00
CA ASP A 80 10.85 13.96 1.53
C ASP A 80 10.20 15.01 2.44
N SER A 81 10.71 15.16 3.66
CA SER A 81 10.15 16.07 4.67
C SER A 81 10.22 17.55 4.27
N SER A 82 11.09 17.91 3.32
CA SER A 82 11.13 19.24 2.70
C SER A 82 9.95 19.52 1.76
N LEU A 83 9.23 18.48 1.32
CA LEU A 83 8.05 18.57 0.46
C LEU A 83 6.79 18.27 1.25
N ASP A 84 6.02 19.31 1.60
CA ASP A 84 4.72 19.18 2.27
C ASP A 84 4.79 18.28 3.53
N SER A 85 5.85 18.48 4.33
CA SER A 85 6.15 17.70 5.53
C SER A 85 6.21 16.18 5.28
N GLY A 86 6.65 15.75 4.10
CA GLY A 86 6.76 14.33 3.72
C GLY A 86 5.43 13.66 3.36
N ASN A 87 4.37 14.46 3.24
CA ASN A 87 3.01 13.99 2.98
C ASN A 87 2.50 14.37 1.58
N TRP A 88 3.40 14.71 0.65
CA TRP A 88 3.00 15.35 -0.60
C TRP A 88 1.99 14.51 -1.38
N LEU A 89 2.29 13.23 -1.65
CA LEU A 89 1.39 12.37 -2.43
C LEU A 89 0.08 12.10 -1.68
N TYR A 90 0.13 11.93 -0.36
CA TYR A 90 -1.05 11.79 0.49
C TYR A 90 -1.96 13.03 0.39
N HIS A 91 -1.42 14.24 0.56
CA HIS A 91 -2.19 15.48 0.53
C HIS A 91 -2.79 15.78 -0.84
N HIS A 92 -2.06 15.48 -1.92
CA HIS A 92 -2.44 15.86 -3.28
C HIS A 92 -3.29 14.81 -3.99
N LEU A 93 -3.05 13.52 -3.75
CA LEU A 93 -3.80 12.41 -4.32
C LEU A 93 -4.90 11.94 -3.37
N ARG A 94 -4.54 11.29 -2.25
CA ARG A 94 -5.51 10.66 -1.32
C ARG A 94 -6.48 11.68 -0.76
N CYS A 95 -6.00 12.72 -0.08
CA CYS A 95 -6.85 13.77 0.49
C CYS A 95 -7.60 14.56 -0.59
N GLY A 96 -7.02 14.71 -1.78
CA GLY A 96 -7.71 15.28 -2.93
C GLY A 96 -8.98 14.50 -3.24
N PHE A 97 -8.84 13.19 -3.50
CA PHE A 97 -9.99 12.34 -3.81
C PHE A 97 -10.96 12.19 -2.63
N ALA A 98 -10.46 12.00 -1.41
CA ALA A 98 -11.30 11.77 -0.24
C ALA A 98 -12.17 12.98 0.11
N HIS A 99 -11.68 14.21 -0.08
CA HIS A 99 -12.41 15.42 0.34
C HIS A 99 -13.09 16.16 -0.83
N ASN A 100 -12.47 16.14 -2.02
CA ASN A 100 -12.92 16.96 -3.16
C ASN A 100 -13.26 16.13 -4.40
N PHE A 101 -13.04 14.81 -4.35
CA PHE A 101 -13.15 13.91 -5.50
C PHE A 101 -12.30 14.35 -6.72
N MET A 102 -11.23 15.09 -6.45
CA MET A 102 -10.30 15.67 -7.42
C MET A 102 -8.91 15.83 -6.79
N VAL A 103 -7.85 15.74 -7.60
CA VAL A 103 -6.48 16.03 -7.13
C VAL A 103 -6.28 17.50 -6.78
N LYS A 104 -5.34 17.78 -5.87
CA LYS A 104 -4.93 19.16 -5.54
C LYS A 104 -3.88 19.68 -6.53
N GLN A 105 -3.69 21.01 -6.51
CA GLN A 105 -2.74 21.72 -7.38
C GLN A 105 -1.33 21.14 -7.32
N GLY A 106 -0.67 21.01 -8.47
CA GLY A 106 0.69 20.43 -8.59
C GLY A 106 0.71 18.93 -8.90
N LEU A 107 -0.46 18.26 -8.83
CA LEU A 107 -0.66 16.90 -9.33
C LEU A 107 -1.63 16.91 -10.52
N SER A 108 -1.24 16.27 -11.62
CA SER A 108 -2.09 16.00 -12.77
C SER A 108 -2.25 14.50 -12.98
N LEU A 109 -3.41 14.10 -13.48
CA LEU A 109 -3.72 12.70 -13.75
C LEU A 109 -3.95 12.50 -15.25
N SER A 110 -3.53 11.35 -15.77
CA SER A 110 -3.90 10.91 -17.11
C SER A 110 -4.47 9.50 -17.09
N GLY A 111 -5.31 9.18 -18.08
CA GLY A 111 -5.82 7.81 -18.26
C GLY A 111 -4.84 6.87 -18.97
N GLY A 112 -3.76 7.39 -19.54
CA GLY A 112 -2.76 6.64 -20.30
C GLY A 112 -1.52 6.27 -19.47
N SER A 113 -0.49 5.78 -20.14
CA SER A 113 0.88 5.75 -19.62
C SER A 113 1.51 7.14 -19.77
N ASN A 114 2.19 7.65 -18.74
CA ASN A 114 2.85 8.95 -18.81
C ASN A 114 4.28 8.89 -18.29
N ASP A 115 5.19 9.54 -19.01
CA ASP A 115 6.52 9.87 -18.51
C ASP A 115 6.39 10.89 -17.38
N PHE A 116 6.94 10.56 -16.21
CA PHE A 116 7.05 11.45 -15.04
C PHE A 116 7.68 12.79 -15.45
N SER A 117 6.90 13.85 -15.67
CA SER A 117 7.45 15.14 -16.10
C SER A 117 7.72 16.05 -14.91
N ASP A 118 8.95 16.56 -14.82
CA ASP A 118 9.38 17.79 -14.12
C ASP A 118 8.99 17.95 -12.62
N LYS A 119 9.97 18.31 -11.78
CA LYS A 119 9.83 18.56 -10.33
C LYS A 119 8.71 19.55 -9.93
N THR A 120 8.14 20.29 -10.89
CA THR A 120 7.11 21.30 -10.68
C THR A 120 5.69 20.87 -11.04
N ASN A 121 5.49 19.80 -11.82
CA ASN A 121 4.16 19.32 -12.22
C ASN A 121 4.13 17.80 -12.36
N ILE A 122 3.82 17.11 -11.27
CA ILE A 122 3.81 15.65 -11.26
C ILE A 122 2.61 15.15 -12.05
N ILE A 123 2.86 14.29 -13.03
CA ILE A 123 1.81 13.64 -13.80
C ILE A 123 1.85 12.14 -13.55
N ILE A 124 0.73 11.58 -13.12
CA ILE A 124 0.58 10.15 -12.88
C ILE A 124 -0.39 9.57 -13.92
N GLY A 125 0.08 8.59 -14.68
CA GLY A 125 -0.73 7.82 -15.61
C GLY A 125 -1.45 6.67 -14.91
N CYS A 126 -2.75 6.50 -15.16
CA CYS A 126 -3.57 5.52 -14.43
C CYS A 126 -3.13 4.08 -14.65
N LYS A 127 -2.66 3.76 -15.86
CA LYS A 127 -2.20 2.40 -16.18
C LYS A 127 -0.92 2.06 -15.43
N ASP A 128 0.08 2.93 -15.53
CA ASP A 128 1.36 2.76 -14.86
C ASP A 128 1.19 2.75 -13.34
N PHE A 129 0.33 3.64 -12.81
CA PHE A 129 0.04 3.69 -11.38
C PHE A 129 -0.67 2.44 -10.87
N TYR A 130 -1.60 1.89 -11.66
CA TYR A 130 -2.18 0.60 -11.33
C TYR A 130 -1.14 -0.52 -11.37
N ASP A 131 -0.22 -0.53 -12.33
CA ASP A 131 0.77 -1.60 -12.41
C ASP A 131 1.73 -1.56 -11.19
N ASP A 132 2.05 -0.36 -10.70
CA ASP A 132 2.77 -0.19 -9.42
C ASP A 132 1.91 -0.64 -8.22
N PHE A 133 0.63 -0.25 -8.19
CA PHE A 133 -0.29 -0.62 -7.12
C PHE A 133 -0.57 -2.13 -7.06
N TYR A 134 -0.71 -2.77 -8.21
CA TYR A 134 -0.81 -4.22 -8.36
C TYR A 134 0.43 -4.90 -7.78
N SER A 135 1.62 -4.43 -8.19
CA SER A 135 2.90 -4.97 -7.71
C SER A 135 3.03 -4.79 -6.20
N ALA A 136 2.59 -3.65 -5.66
CA ALA A 136 2.57 -3.38 -4.23
C ALA A 136 1.64 -4.33 -3.45
N CYS A 137 0.47 -4.64 -4.02
CA CYS A 137 -0.45 -5.64 -3.46
C CYS A 137 0.19 -7.04 -3.44
N CYS A 138 0.85 -7.43 -4.52
CA CYS A 138 1.58 -8.71 -4.60
C CYS A 138 2.73 -8.77 -3.59
N GLU A 139 3.52 -7.70 -3.50
CA GLU A 139 4.63 -7.56 -2.56
C GLU A 139 4.17 -7.72 -1.10
N LEU A 140 3.05 -7.10 -0.71
CA LEU A 140 2.47 -7.27 0.63
C LEU A 140 2.08 -8.73 0.90
N MET A 141 1.40 -9.38 -0.04
CA MET A 141 0.99 -10.78 0.10
C MET A 141 2.19 -11.74 0.22
N GLU A 142 3.28 -11.48 -0.51
CA GLU A 142 4.51 -12.27 -0.40
C GLU A 142 5.22 -12.09 0.95
N MET A 143 5.12 -10.90 1.57
CA MET A 143 5.66 -10.66 2.91
C MET A 143 4.87 -11.42 3.98
N GLU A 144 3.54 -11.47 3.85
CA GLU A 144 2.66 -12.25 4.74
C GLU A 144 2.97 -13.76 4.67
N ASP A 145 3.18 -14.30 3.47
CA ASP A 145 3.54 -15.71 3.29
C ASP A 145 4.89 -16.02 3.94
N LYS A 146 5.89 -15.13 3.78
CA LYS A 146 7.21 -15.29 4.41
C LYS A 146 7.13 -15.24 5.93
N ALA A 147 6.34 -14.32 6.49
CA ALA A 147 6.14 -14.23 7.93
C ALA A 147 5.49 -15.51 8.48
N SER A 148 4.49 -16.05 7.77
CA SER A 148 3.83 -17.31 8.13
C SER A 148 4.80 -18.50 8.10
N LEU A 149 5.59 -18.62 7.03
CA LEU A 149 6.62 -19.66 6.91
C LEU A 149 7.70 -19.55 8.00
N MET A 150 8.12 -18.33 8.36
CA MET A 150 9.08 -18.16 9.45
C MET A 150 8.47 -18.54 10.80
N ALA A 151 7.22 -18.16 11.09
CA ALA A 151 6.54 -18.51 12.34
C ALA A 151 6.41 -20.03 12.53
N GLU A 152 6.11 -20.79 11.47
CA GLU A 152 6.04 -22.25 11.53
C GLU A 152 7.40 -22.90 11.85
N ASN A 153 8.49 -22.38 11.28
CA ASN A 153 9.84 -22.93 11.51
C ASN A 153 10.39 -22.68 12.94
N PHE A 154 9.93 -21.63 13.64
CA PHE A 154 10.35 -21.37 15.02
C PHE A 154 9.63 -22.26 16.06
N VAL A 155 8.43 -22.76 15.76
CA VAL A 155 7.69 -23.66 16.67
C VAL A 155 8.32 -25.06 16.72
N ASP A 156 9.02 -25.47 15.67
CA ASP A 156 9.70 -26.76 15.62
C ASP A 156 11.05 -26.76 16.39
N GLU A 157 11.71 -25.61 16.56
CA GLU A 157 12.95 -25.51 17.34
C GLU A 157 12.72 -25.54 18.87
N GLU A 158 11.65 -24.94 19.39
CA GLU A 158 11.34 -24.99 20.83
C GLU A 158 10.95 -26.41 21.30
N ASN A 159 10.33 -27.21 20.45
CA ASN A 159 9.99 -28.61 20.76
C ASN A 159 11.19 -29.57 20.75
N ASN A 160 12.34 -29.13 20.23
CA ASN A 160 13.58 -29.93 20.24
C ASN A 160 14.49 -29.63 21.44
N ILE A 161 14.24 -28.56 22.19
CA ILE A 161 15.08 -28.17 23.34
C ILE A 161 14.65 -28.85 24.65
N THR A 162 13.39 -29.30 24.77
CA THR A 162 12.89 -29.99 25.99
C THR A 162 13.20 -31.50 26.04
N GLY A 163 13.81 -32.07 25.00
CA GLY A 163 14.09 -33.51 24.89
C GLY A 163 15.37 -34.04 25.55
N THR A 164 16.19 -33.20 26.19
CA THR A 164 17.52 -33.64 26.68
C THR A 164 17.80 -33.25 28.13
N THR A 165 17.20 -33.97 29.08
CA THR A 165 17.79 -34.16 30.42
C THR A 165 17.40 -35.56 30.93
N THR A 166 18.23 -36.54 30.61
CA THR A 166 19.22 -37.23 31.48
C THR A 166 18.70 -38.52 32.12
N ASN A 167 19.31 -39.63 31.67
CA ASN A 167 19.40 -40.91 32.35
C ASN A 167 19.95 -40.75 33.78
N ASN A 168 19.34 -41.46 34.73
CA ASN A 168 19.99 -42.37 35.69
C ASN A 168 18.95 -43.17 36.47
#